data_AF-A0ABD1SBC1-F1
#
_entry.id   AF-A0ABD1SBC1-F1
#
_cell.length_a   1.000
_cell.length_b   1.000
_cell.length_c   1.000
_cell.angle_alpha   90.00
_cell.angle_beta   90.00
_cell.angle_gamma   90.00
#
_symmetry.space_group_name_H-M   'P 1'
#
loop_
_entity.id
_entity.type
_entity.pdbx_description
1 polymer ?
#
loop_
_entity_poly.entity_id
_entity_poly.type
_entity_poly.pdbx_seq_one_letter_code
_entity_poly.pdbx_strand_id
1 'polypeptide(L)'
;MMFQQRSVFRINLIGCWFGVMPCCHSAGGLAKKYNFGGRSGGCVALLGVAKLVLGLVLGSSLVKILYQFPVGVLGVLLLFDGIELATSSREMNSKEESVVMLICTAVSLGGSSATLGFLCGIFAS
;
A
#
# COMPACT_ATOMS: atom_id res chain seq x y z
N MET A 1 9.07 -15.75 -8.29
CA MET A 1 9.42 -14.39 -7.78
C MET A 1 10.18 -13.51 -8.79
N MET A 2 11.10 -14.03 -9.62
CA MET A 2 11.88 -13.22 -10.59
C MET A 2 11.05 -12.39 -11.60
N PHE A 3 9.94 -12.92 -12.12
CA PHE A 3 9.09 -12.18 -13.07
C PHE A 3 8.38 -10.97 -12.46
N GLN A 4 8.03 -11.01 -11.16
CA GLN A 4 7.31 -9.91 -10.50
C GLN A 4 8.21 -8.69 -10.29
N GLN A 5 9.48 -8.90 -9.91
CA GLN A 5 10.45 -7.83 -9.68
C GLN A 5 10.74 -7.03 -10.96
N ARG A 6 10.88 -7.71 -12.12
CA ARG A 6 11.06 -7.04 -13.43
C ARG A 6 9.88 -6.14 -13.81
N SER A 7 8.67 -6.51 -13.42
CA SER A 7 7.47 -5.72 -13.70
C SER A 7 7.41 -4.45 -12.87
N VAL A 8 7.73 -4.53 -11.57
CA VAL A 8 7.79 -3.36 -10.66
C VAL A 8 8.82 -2.35 -11.13
N PHE A 9 10.00 -2.83 -11.55
CA PHE A 9 11.03 -1.97 -12.13
C PHE A 9 10.52 -1.19 -13.36
N ARG A 10 9.87 -1.88 -14.31
CA ARG A 10 9.32 -1.25 -15.52
C ARG A 10 8.27 -0.19 -15.20
N ILE A 11 7.30 -0.50 -14.34
CA ILE A 11 6.22 0.45 -14.03
C ILE A 11 6.75 1.69 -13.31
N ASN A 12 7.78 1.57 -12.46
CA ASN A 12 8.35 2.71 -11.77
C ASN A 12 9.20 3.55 -12.73
N LEU A 13 10.01 2.91 -13.59
CA LEU A 13 10.85 3.60 -14.57
C LEU A 13 10.02 4.42 -15.57
N ILE A 14 8.95 3.83 -16.11
CA ILE A 14 8.03 4.53 -17.02
C ILE A 14 7.13 5.52 -16.25
N GLY A 15 6.61 5.12 -15.08
CA GLY A 15 5.65 5.90 -14.31
C GLY A 15 6.23 7.20 -13.73
N CYS A 16 7.49 7.19 -13.30
CA CYS A 16 8.16 8.39 -12.80
C CYS A 16 8.12 9.55 -13.80
N TRP A 17 8.19 9.26 -15.10
CA TRP A 17 8.16 10.29 -16.14
C TRP A 17 6.78 10.96 -16.28
N PHE A 18 5.72 10.28 -15.84
CA PHE A 18 4.35 10.79 -15.80
C PHE A 18 3.97 11.34 -14.41
N GLY A 19 4.92 11.50 -13.49
CA GLY A 19 4.65 11.97 -12.13
C GLY A 19 3.88 10.97 -11.27
N VAL A 20 3.92 9.69 -11.62
CA VAL A 20 3.27 8.62 -10.85
C VAL A 20 4.05 8.36 -9.56
N MET A 21 3.33 8.24 -8.45
CA MET A 21 3.88 7.85 -7.14
C MET A 21 4.55 6.47 -7.24
N PRO A 22 5.76 6.27 -6.69
CA PRO A 22 6.45 4.97 -6.77
C PRO A 22 5.59 3.85 -6.19
N CYS A 23 5.47 2.77 -6.95
CA CYS A 23 4.65 1.62 -6.59
C CYS A 23 5.52 0.39 -6.32
N CYS A 24 5.12 -0.40 -5.34
CA CYS A 24 5.69 -1.69 -4.99
C CYS A 24 4.63 -2.80 -5.11
N HIS A 25 4.93 -4.00 -4.62
CA HIS A 25 3.96 -5.08 -4.58
C HIS A 25 2.87 -4.76 -3.54
N SER A 26 1.61 -4.70 -3.96
CA SER A 26 0.48 -4.41 -3.06
C SER A 26 -0.14 -5.70 -2.52
N ALA A 27 0.02 -6.00 -1.24
CA ALA A 27 -0.55 -7.20 -0.62
C ALA A 27 -2.03 -7.01 -0.21
N GLY A 28 -2.35 -5.96 0.55
CA GLY A 28 -3.69 -5.75 1.13
C GLY A 28 -4.80 -5.55 0.07
N GLY A 29 -4.54 -4.74 -0.94
CA GLY A 29 -5.52 -4.49 -2.02
C GLY A 29 -5.75 -5.69 -2.93
N LEU A 30 -4.78 -6.59 -3.06
CA LEU A 30 -4.93 -7.84 -3.81
C LEU A 30 -5.70 -8.88 -3.00
N ALA A 31 -5.45 -8.99 -1.70
CA ALA A 31 -6.18 -9.91 -0.81
C ALA A 31 -7.69 -9.60 -0.76
N LYS A 32 -8.07 -8.32 -0.67
CA LYS A 32 -9.49 -7.91 -0.71
C LYS A 32 -10.15 -8.23 -2.05
N LYS A 33 -9.46 -8.04 -3.18
CA LYS A 33 -9.98 -8.43 -4.52
C LYS A 33 -10.11 -9.94 -4.66
N TYR A 34 -9.19 -10.70 -4.08
CA TYR A 34 -9.22 -12.15 -4.09
C TYR A 34 -10.43 -12.70 -3.31
N ASN A 35 -10.75 -12.13 -2.14
CA ASN A 35 -11.95 -12.46 -1.38
C ASN A 35 -13.25 -12.11 -2.13
N PHE A 36 -13.23 -11.05 -2.95
CA PHE A 36 -14.35 -10.68 -3.83
C PHE A 36 -14.46 -11.52 -5.12
N GLY A 37 -13.68 -12.60 -5.26
CA GLY A 37 -13.74 -13.50 -6.42
C GLY A 37 -12.84 -13.09 -7.60
N GLY A 38 -12.06 -12.01 -7.47
CA GLY A 38 -11.08 -11.58 -8.46
C GLY A 38 -9.83 -12.46 -8.46
N ARG A 39 -9.81 -13.51 -9.29
CA ARG A 39 -8.70 -14.48 -9.39
C ARG A 39 -7.65 -14.17 -10.47
N SER A 40 -7.84 -13.11 -11.25
CA SER A 40 -6.96 -12.75 -12.38
C SER A 40 -6.40 -11.33 -12.26
N GLY A 41 -5.17 -11.14 -12.77
CA GLY A 41 -4.57 -9.81 -12.95
C GLY A 41 -5.38 -8.90 -13.89
N GLY A 42 -6.24 -9.49 -14.74
CA GLY A 42 -7.19 -8.74 -15.56
C GLY A 42 -8.21 -7.94 -14.74
N CYS A 43 -8.67 -8.47 -13.60
CA CYS A 43 -9.57 -7.74 -12.70
C CYS A 43 -8.89 -6.48 -12.13
N VAL A 44 -7.60 -6.57 -11.82
CA VAL A 44 -6.82 -5.44 -11.33
C VAL A 44 -6.63 -4.39 -12.43
N ALA A 45 -6.33 -4.83 -13.66
CA ALA A 45 -6.19 -3.96 -14.81
C ALA A 45 -7.51 -3.22 -15.13
N LEU A 46 -8.65 -3.92 -15.16
CA LEU A 46 -9.97 -3.32 -15.40
C LEU A 46 -10.34 -2.29 -14.33
N LEU A 47 -10.10 -2.59 -13.05
CA LEU A 47 -10.31 -1.62 -11.97
C LEU A 47 -9.39 -0.39 -12.09
N GLY A 48 -8.16 -0.60 -12.53
CA GLY A 48 -7.21 0.49 -12.80
C GLY A 48 -7.68 1.39 -13.95
N VAL A 49 -8.08 0.79 -15.08
CA VAL A 49 -8.61 1.50 -16.25
C VAL A 49 -9.90 2.23 -15.89
N ALA A 50 -10.82 1.60 -15.16
CA ALA A 50 -12.05 2.24 -14.72
C ALA A 50 -11.76 3.47 -13.85
N LYS A 51 -10.83 3.39 -12.89
CA LYS A 51 -10.41 4.54 -12.08
C LYS A 51 -9.75 5.64 -12.93
N LEU A 52 -8.97 5.27 -13.95
CA LEU A 52 -8.34 6.22 -14.85
C LEU A 52 -9.38 6.95 -15.72
N VAL A 53 -10.34 6.22 -16.29
CA VAL A 53 -11.45 6.80 -17.07
C VAL A 53 -12.30 7.70 -16.19
N LEU A 54 -12.63 7.29 -14.97
CA LEU A 54 -13.34 8.14 -14.00
C LEU A 54 -12.54 9.42 -13.70
N GLY A 55 -11.23 9.30 -13.45
CA GLY A 55 -10.37 10.44 -13.20
C GLY A 55 -10.29 11.40 -14.38
N LEU A 56 -10.27 10.89 -15.61
CA LEU A 56 -10.18 11.69 -16.83
C LEU A 56 -11.51 12.38 -17.18
N VAL A 57 -12.64 11.68 -17.05
CA VAL A 57 -13.97 12.20 -17.40
C VAL A 57 -14.55 13.10 -16.30
N LEU A 58 -14.34 12.75 -15.04
CA LEU A 58 -14.96 13.42 -13.89
C LEU A 58 -13.96 14.16 -13.00
N GLY A 59 -12.66 14.22 -13.33
CA GLY A 59 -11.59 14.66 -12.43
C GLY A 59 -11.91 15.91 -11.60
N SER A 60 -12.39 16.99 -12.23
CA SER A 60 -12.73 18.24 -11.54
C SER A 60 -13.95 18.12 -10.61
N SER A 61 -14.94 17.31 -10.97
CA SER A 61 -16.12 17.03 -10.14
C SER A 61 -15.80 16.04 -9.02
N LEU A 62 -14.98 15.04 -9.30
CA LEU A 62 -14.55 14.01 -8.35
C LEU A 62 -13.77 14.64 -7.18
N VAL A 63 -12.90 15.62 -7.45
CA VAL A 63 -12.18 16.36 -6.39
C VAL A 63 -13.15 17.13 -5.48
N LYS A 64 -14.21 17.75 -6.04
CA LYS A 64 -15.25 18.43 -5.25
C LYS A 64 -16.05 17.45 -4.38
N ILE A 65 -16.38 16.26 -4.91
CA ILE A 65 -17.04 15.20 -4.13
C ILE A 65 -16.11 14.63 -3.05
N LEU A 66 -14.82 14.41 -3.37
CA LEU A 66 -13.84 13.91 -2.40
C LEU A 66 -13.63 14.87 -1.24
N TYR A 67 -13.70 16.19 -1.50
CA TYR A 67 -13.60 17.20 -0.46
C TYR A 67 -14.82 17.18 0.48
N GLN A 68 -15.98 16.73 -0.01
CA GLN A 68 -17.18 16.54 0.79
C GLN A 68 -17.18 15.21 1.56
N PHE A 69 -16.23 14.32 1.24
CA PHE A 69 -16.14 13.03 1.90
C PHE A 69 -15.60 13.22 3.32
N PRO A 70 -16.31 12.72 4.35
CA PRO A 70 -15.88 12.91 5.73
C PRO A 70 -14.53 12.22 5.96
N VAL A 71 -13.54 13.00 6.41
CA VAL A 71 -12.20 12.50 6.76
C VAL A 71 -12.25 11.35 7.78
N GLY A 72 -13.30 11.28 8.60
CA GLY A 72 -13.54 10.18 9.53
C GLY A 72 -13.69 8.82 8.84
N VAL A 73 -14.37 8.74 7.69
CA VAL A 73 -14.55 7.47 6.97
C VAL A 73 -13.24 7.01 6.34
N LEU A 74 -12.46 7.94 5.76
CA LEU A 74 -11.11 7.63 5.26
C LEU A 74 -10.21 7.12 6.38
N GLY A 75 -10.26 7.76 7.56
CA GLY A 75 -9.51 7.33 8.73
C GLY A 75 -9.87 5.91 9.17
N VAL A 76 -11.16 5.58 9.26
CA VAL A 76 -11.61 4.23 9.67
C VAL A 76 -11.17 3.15 8.67
N LEU A 77 -11.25 3.43 7.37
CA LEU A 77 -10.78 2.50 6.33
C LEU A 77 -9.27 2.26 6.43
N LEU A 78 -8.48 3.32 6.68
CA LEU A 78 -7.04 3.22 6.87
C LEU A 78 -6.68 2.48 8.17
N LEU A 79 -7.41 2.70 9.25
CA LEU A 79 -7.20 1.98 10.51
C LEU A 79 -7.46 0.48 10.34
N PHE A 80 -8.53 0.11 9.65
CA PHE A 80 -8.85 -1.30 9.41
C PHE A 80 -7.77 -1.99 8.55
N ASP A 81 -7.31 -1.33 7.48
CA ASP A 81 -6.23 -1.86 6.63
C ASP A 81 -4.91 -1.97 7.41
N GLY A 82 -4.61 -0.98 8.27
CA GLY A 82 -3.44 -0.99 9.14
C GLY A 82 -3.47 -2.12 10.18
N ILE A 83 -4.62 -2.38 10.81
CA ILE A 83 -4.78 -3.48 11.78
C ILE A 83 -4.62 -4.85 11.10
N GLU A 84 -5.19 -5.02 9.91
CA GLU A 84 -5.06 -6.25 9.11
C GLU A 84 -3.59 -6.53 8.77
N LEU A 85 -2.85 -5.48 8.36
CA LEU A 85 -1.43 -5.58 8.06
C LEU A 85 -0.59 -5.86 9.32
N ALA A 86 -0.88 -5.19 10.44
CA ALA A 86 -0.20 -5.38 11.73
C ALA A 86 -0.45 -6.76 12.34
N THR A 87 -1.64 -7.33 12.14
CA THR A 87 -1.96 -8.68 12.62
C THR A 87 -1.21 -9.73 11.81
N SER A 88 -1.15 -9.57 10.48
CA SER A 88 -0.34 -10.44 9.61
C SER A 88 1.16 -10.38 9.95
N SER A 89 1.69 -9.21 10.27
CA SER A 89 3.11 -9.09 10.63
C SER A 89 3.40 -9.69 12.01
N ARG A 90 2.46 -9.62 12.96
CA ARG A 90 2.61 -10.17 14.32
C ARG A 90 2.52 -11.69 14.36
N GLU A 91 1.95 -12.34 13.35
CA GLU A 91 1.87 -13.81 13.26
C GLU A 91 3.23 -14.47 12.94
N MET A 92 4.30 -13.69 12.82
CA MET A 92 5.66 -14.21 12.69
C MET A 92 6.07 -14.93 13.98
N ASN A 93 6.38 -16.23 13.87
CA ASN A 93 6.47 -17.15 15.01
C ASN A 93 7.67 -16.90 15.96
N SER A 94 8.60 -16.01 15.59
CA SER A 94 9.79 -15.72 16.38
C SER A 94 9.64 -14.45 17.21
N LYS A 95 9.94 -14.56 18.51
CA LYS A 95 10.02 -13.46 19.47
C LYS A 95 10.99 -12.35 19.03
N GLU A 96 12.03 -12.71 18.27
CA GLU A 96 13.03 -11.74 17.80
C GLU A 96 12.46 -10.87 16.66
N GLU A 97 11.81 -11.51 15.68
CA GLU A 97 11.14 -10.82 14.56
C GLU A 97 10.03 -9.87 15.05
N SER A 98 9.26 -10.29 16.05
CA SER A 98 8.22 -9.45 16.64
C SER A 98 8.81 -8.22 17.37
N VAL A 99 9.98 -8.34 18.00
CA VAL A 99 10.66 -7.22 18.67
C VAL A 99 11.25 -6.27 17.64
N VAL A 100 11.91 -6.77 16.59
CA VAL A 100 12.47 -5.95 15.49
C VAL A 100 11.37 -5.12 14.81
N MET A 101 10.22 -5.73 14.54
CA MET A 101 9.09 -5.02 13.91
C MET A 101 8.49 -3.94 14.81
N LEU A 102 8.42 -4.18 16.13
CA LEU A 102 7.98 -3.17 17.11
C LEU A 102 8.95 -1.98 17.18
N ILE A 103 10.26 -2.26 17.23
CA ILE A 103 11.30 -1.23 17.25
C ILE A 103 11.24 -0.39 15.95
N CYS A 104 11.18 -1.05 14.79
CA CYS A 104 11.07 -0.39 13.49
C CYS A 104 9.84 0.53 13.42
N THR A 105 8.70 0.07 13.93
CA THR A 105 7.45 0.85 13.97
C THR A 105 7.58 2.05 14.92
N ALA A 106 8.12 1.84 16.13
CA ALA A 106 8.32 2.90 17.12
C ALA A 106 9.27 4.00 16.60
N VAL A 107 10.38 3.60 15.97
CA VAL A 107 11.35 4.54 15.38
C VAL A 107 10.78 5.25 14.16
N SER A 108 9.99 4.57 13.32
CA SER A 108 9.34 5.20 12.16
C SER A 108 8.33 6.28 12.58
N LEU A 109 7.55 6.01 13.63
CA LEU A 109 6.56 6.95 14.18
C LEU A 109 7.25 8.10 14.92
N GLY A 110 8.24 7.81 15.78
CA GLY A 110 8.96 8.81 16.54
C GLY A 110 9.86 9.71 15.68
N GLY A 111 10.49 9.15 14.65
CA GLY A 111 11.37 9.84 13.72
C GLY A 111 10.68 10.44 12.49
N SER A 112 9.34 10.32 12.38
CA SER A 112 8.54 10.75 11.22
C SER A 112 9.09 10.30 9.86
N SER A 113 9.87 9.22 9.83
CA SER A 113 10.58 8.75 8.64
C SER A 113 10.70 7.24 8.64
N ALA A 114 10.14 6.61 7.62
CA ALA A 114 10.23 5.16 7.41
C ALA A 114 11.69 4.69 7.21
N THR A 115 12.57 5.57 6.72
CA THR A 115 13.99 5.28 6.51
C THR A 115 14.71 4.99 7.83
N LEU A 116 14.41 5.75 8.90
CA LEU A 116 15.03 5.54 10.20
C LEU A 116 14.59 4.22 10.83
N GLY A 117 13.30 3.87 10.70
CA GLY A 117 12.81 2.57 11.14
C GLY A 117 13.46 1.41 10.41
N PHE A 118 13.61 1.51 9.08
CA PHE A 118 14.27 0.49 8.27
C PHE A 118 15.74 0.29 8.67
N LEU A 119 16.51 1.38 8.85
CA LEU A 119 17.90 1.30 9.30
C LEU A 119 18.00 0.67 10.68
N CYS A 120 17.15 1.09 11.62
CA CYS A 120 17.13 0.50 12.97
C CYS A 120 16.79 -1.00 12.94
N GLY A 121 15.86 -1.41 12.08
CA GLY A 121 15.52 -2.81 11.86
C GLY A 121 16.71 -3.65 11.38
N ILE A 122 17.54 -3.12 10.47
CA ILE A 122 18.76 -3.80 9.99
C ILE A 122 19.79 -3.98 11.11
N PHE A 123 19.94 -3.00 12.01
CA PHE A 123 20.86 -3.12 13.13
C PHE A 123 20.34 -4.03 14.25
N ALA A 124 19.03 -4.27 14.30
CA ALA A 124 18.39 -5.11 15.30
C ALA A 124 18.20 -6.58 14.86
N SER A 125 18.29 -6.86 13.54
CA SER A 125 18.28 -8.20 12.94
C SER A 125 19.66 -8.84 12.90
#